data_AF-A0A941MG22-F1
#
_entry.id   AF-A0A941MG22-F1
#
_cell.length_a   1.000
_cell.length_b   1.000
_cell.length_c   1.000
_cell.angle_alpha   90.00
_cell.angle_beta   90.00
_cell.angle_gamma   90.00
#
_symmetry.space_group_name_H-M   'P 1'
#
loop_
_entity.id
_entity.type
_entity.pdbx_description
1 polymer ?
#
loop_
_entity_poly.entity_id
_entity_poly.type
_entity_poly.pdbx_seq_one_letter_code
_entity_poly.pdbx_strand_id
1 'polypeptide(L)'
;MPNYKMRFNEIAFYVGVLAICFVVLGGVLVALGAINTAADIPHSELSYNFLHFIFQRNISARAHGIEIPSDLDSPGRVELGAQHYAMVCANCHGEPGAGQSTVALSIRPRPQYLPQVVGRFTPAELFTIVQRGVAFSAMPSWPTGVRDDDVWSMVAFLRKLPSMDGNGYAKLVIQHNTGASPKVAARDENATDVNLRPADTQRNSYPRQDYAYLTPADGFGDPRLKSEPVKVCSRCHGADGTGAATLGEAPNLTIQSARYLEASLNAFAKGRRKSGFMQQIAGQLTQSQMKDLAAYFAQLPAKAPPSPVKAESASREEGEKIALNGIEANGTPACAFCHQRRENTPLKAPSLAGQSATYIRRQLVVMQRSGRGDTGLWDPMPSVAHTLDFHQIDAVAAYFSSLPPDAKIEPQATKASASVPDAKKLFSVCVKCHTEGGLGDVAGNYPNLTIQAATYISGQLRAFRQGTRHNGKMLSVSEELSDADINSLAAYVNSLPPQKATAETNAAASESGRNIAEHGFPDRGVPACLDCHSEKATREIPLIARLQGQNVNYLRQRLERFADGDFRVDDSLNPMPKIAAKLNSKERADVAAYFALQQPLKK
;
A
#
# COMPACT_ATOMS: atom_id res chain seq x y z
N MET A 1 -1.85 -49.27 60.55
CA MET A 1 -1.87 -48.55 59.25
C MET A 1 -0.79 -47.49 59.30
N PRO A 2 0.40 -47.68 58.69
CA PRO A 2 1.43 -46.65 58.71
C PRO A 2 1.16 -45.59 57.64
N ASN A 3 1.16 -44.33 58.07
CA ASN A 3 0.99 -43.12 57.26
C ASN A 3 2.20 -42.89 56.35
N TYR A 4 2.07 -43.15 55.05
CA TYR A 4 3.07 -42.74 54.06
C TYR A 4 2.77 -41.32 53.57
N LYS A 5 3.18 -40.30 54.33
CA LYS A 5 3.27 -38.92 53.84
C LYS A 5 4.67 -38.69 53.30
N MET A 6 4.89 -39.00 52.01
CA MET A 6 6.11 -38.55 51.32
C MET A 6 6.26 -37.04 51.47
N ARG A 7 7.44 -36.59 51.86
CA ARG A 7 7.75 -35.17 51.95
C ARG A 7 7.87 -34.60 50.54
N PHE A 8 7.32 -33.42 50.30
CA PHE A 8 7.32 -32.74 48.99
C PHE A 8 8.70 -32.76 48.29
N ASN A 9 9.79 -32.67 49.06
CA ASN A 9 11.17 -32.71 48.56
C ASN A 9 11.58 -34.07 47.97
N GLU A 10 11.06 -35.19 48.49
CA GLU A 10 11.34 -36.53 47.95
C GLU A 10 10.59 -36.72 46.63
N ILE A 11 9.33 -36.27 46.55
CA ILE A 11 8.54 -36.29 45.32
C ILE A 11 9.23 -35.43 44.24
N ALA A 12 9.66 -34.22 44.60
CA ALA A 12 10.38 -33.33 43.68
C ALA A 12 11.70 -33.95 43.18
N PHE A 13 12.45 -34.64 44.05
CA PHE A 13 13.67 -35.35 43.68
C PHE A 13 13.41 -36.48 42.67
N TYR A 14 12.45 -37.36 42.95
CA TYR A 14 12.12 -38.47 42.04
C TYR A 14 11.55 -37.98 40.70
N VAL A 15 10.74 -36.92 40.70
CA VAL A 15 10.26 -36.27 39.47
C VAL A 15 11.43 -35.68 38.68
N GLY A 16 12.40 -35.05 39.35
CA GLY A 16 13.61 -34.53 38.71
C GLY A 16 14.47 -35.63 38.07
N VAL A 17 14.69 -36.74 38.78
CA VAL A 17 15.44 -37.89 38.24
C VAL A 17 14.73 -38.51 37.05
N LEU A 18 13.41 -38.71 37.13
CA LEU A 18 12.61 -39.25 36.01
C LEU A 18 12.66 -38.33 34.79
N ALA A 19 12.59 -37.01 34.99
CA ALA A 19 12.70 -36.05 33.89
C ALA A 19 14.08 -36.13 33.21
N ILE A 20 15.17 -36.23 33.98
CA ILE A 20 16.52 -36.40 33.43
C ILE A 20 16.64 -37.72 32.66
N CYS A 21 16.16 -38.82 33.22
CA CYS A 21 16.16 -40.12 32.53
C CYS A 21 15.39 -40.07 31.21
N PHE A 22 14.25 -39.36 31.18
CA PHE A 22 13.46 -39.19 29.96
C PHE A 22 14.19 -38.37 28.89
N VAL A 23 14.90 -37.30 29.29
CA VAL A 23 15.73 -36.49 28.37
C VAL A 23 16.90 -37.29 27.83
N VAL A 24 17.62 -38.03 28.69
CA VAL A 24 18.75 -38.88 28.28
C VAL A 24 18.28 -39.97 27.33
N LEU A 25 17.17 -40.65 27.66
CA LEU A 25 16.57 -41.67 26.78
C LEU A 25 16.16 -41.07 25.43
N GLY A 26 15.53 -39.89 25.43
CA GLY A 26 15.17 -39.18 24.20
C GLY A 26 16.40 -38.84 23.35
N GLY A 27 17.47 -38.35 23.98
CA GLY A 27 18.75 -38.08 23.32
C GLY A 27 19.40 -39.33 22.72
N VAL A 28 19.36 -40.46 23.44
CA VAL A 28 19.85 -41.76 22.95
C VAL A 28 19.03 -42.25 21.76
N LEU A 29 17.69 -42.17 21.83
CA LEU A 29 16.81 -42.57 20.73
C LEU A 29 17.05 -41.73 19.47
N VAL A 30 17.28 -40.42 19.62
CA VAL A 30 17.65 -39.53 18.51
C VAL A 30 19.02 -39.92 17.95
N ALA A 31 20.03 -40.12 18.81
CA ALA A 31 21.40 -40.46 18.41
C ALA A 31 21.48 -41.81 17.68
N LEU A 32 20.63 -42.77 18.06
CA LEU A 32 20.52 -44.08 17.41
C LEU A 32 19.66 -44.05 16.13
N GLY A 33 19.06 -42.91 15.77
CA GLY A 33 18.15 -42.82 14.62
C GLY A 33 16.85 -43.62 14.81
N ALA A 34 16.49 -43.96 16.05
CA ALA A 34 15.29 -44.73 16.35
C ALA A 34 13.99 -43.95 16.09
N ILE A 35 14.08 -42.63 15.92
CA ILE A 35 12.97 -41.79 15.48
C ILE A 35 12.88 -41.84 13.96
N ASN A 36 11.91 -42.59 13.46
CA ASN A 36 11.67 -42.69 12.03
C ASN A 36 11.12 -41.36 11.47
N THR A 37 11.83 -40.79 10.50
CA THR A 37 11.45 -39.55 9.80
C THR A 37 10.88 -39.80 8.40
N ALA A 38 10.66 -41.06 8.02
CA ALA A 38 10.15 -41.43 6.71
C ALA A 38 8.70 -40.95 6.53
N ALA A 39 8.43 -40.30 5.41
CA ALA A 39 7.14 -39.66 5.13
C ALA A 39 6.12 -40.60 4.46
N ASP A 40 6.45 -41.87 4.27
CA ASP A 40 5.56 -42.91 3.75
C ASP A 40 4.73 -43.59 4.85
N ILE A 41 5.23 -43.59 6.09
CA ILE A 41 4.58 -44.22 7.25
C ILE A 41 3.60 -43.23 7.93
N PRO A 42 2.34 -43.63 8.16
CA PRO A 42 1.39 -42.79 8.89
C PRO A 42 1.75 -42.70 10.39
N HIS A 43 1.38 -41.59 11.01
CA HIS A 43 1.43 -41.46 12.47
C HIS A 43 0.60 -42.56 13.15
N SER A 44 1.04 -42.98 14.33
CA SER A 44 0.21 -43.83 15.21
C SER A 44 -1.11 -43.13 15.55
N GLU A 45 -2.16 -43.89 15.87
CA GLU A 45 -3.45 -43.31 16.27
C GLU A 45 -3.33 -42.35 17.46
N LEU A 46 -2.49 -42.69 18.44
CA LEU A 46 -2.27 -41.84 19.61
C LEU A 46 -1.67 -40.49 19.21
N SER A 47 -0.60 -40.51 18.41
CA SER A 47 0.04 -39.29 17.91
C SER A 47 -0.92 -38.48 17.03
N TYR A 48 -1.67 -39.15 16.16
CA TYR A 48 -2.68 -38.52 15.31
C TYR A 48 -3.75 -37.79 16.15
N ASN A 49 -4.37 -38.48 17.10
CA ASN A 49 -5.42 -37.93 17.95
C ASN A 49 -4.90 -36.76 18.79
N PHE A 50 -3.69 -36.88 19.34
CA PHE A 50 -3.06 -35.82 20.12
C PHE A 50 -2.76 -34.57 19.29
N LEU A 51 -2.13 -34.73 18.11
CA LEU A 51 -1.83 -33.62 17.22
C LEU A 51 -3.10 -32.96 16.69
N HIS A 52 -4.14 -33.75 16.38
CA HIS A 52 -5.42 -33.23 15.93
C HIS A 52 -6.15 -32.46 17.03
N PHE A 53 -6.11 -32.96 18.27
CA PHE A 53 -6.63 -32.24 19.43
C PHE A 53 -5.91 -30.89 19.64
N ILE A 54 -4.57 -30.88 19.57
CA ILE A 54 -3.78 -29.64 19.65
C ILE A 54 -4.21 -28.67 18.54
N PHE A 55 -4.31 -29.14 17.31
CA PHE A 55 -4.74 -28.33 16.18
C PHE A 55 -6.12 -27.70 16.44
N GLN A 56 -7.13 -28.50 16.78
CA GLN A 56 -8.49 -28.00 17.04
C GLN A 56 -8.50 -26.99 18.19
N ARG A 57 -7.83 -27.29 19.30
CA ARG A 57 -7.78 -26.38 20.46
C ARG A 57 -7.05 -25.08 20.13
N ASN A 58 -5.98 -25.16 19.35
CA ASN A 58 -5.18 -24.02 18.93
C ASN A 58 -5.96 -23.08 17.99
N ILE A 59 -6.66 -23.65 17.01
CA ILE A 59 -7.51 -22.91 16.07
C ILE A 59 -8.69 -22.29 16.80
N SER A 60 -9.43 -23.05 17.61
CA SER A 60 -10.57 -22.54 18.39
C SER A 60 -10.17 -21.37 19.31
N ALA A 61 -9.01 -21.48 20.00
CA ALA A 61 -8.52 -20.42 20.86
C ALA A 61 -8.12 -19.14 20.09
N ARG A 62 -7.58 -19.27 18.87
CA ARG A 62 -7.16 -18.14 18.04
C ARG A 62 -8.28 -17.52 17.22
N ALA A 63 -9.32 -18.30 16.93
CA ALA A 63 -10.52 -17.83 16.25
C ALA A 63 -11.39 -16.95 17.16
N HIS A 64 -11.19 -17.01 18.47
CA HIS A 64 -11.93 -16.21 19.43
C HIS A 64 -11.68 -14.71 19.23
N GLY A 65 -12.75 -13.92 19.15
CA GLY A 65 -12.67 -12.46 18.98
C GLY A 65 -12.36 -11.99 17.56
N ILE A 66 -12.27 -12.89 16.58
CA ILE A 66 -12.13 -12.50 15.17
C ILE A 66 -13.47 -11.95 14.67
N GLU A 67 -13.48 -10.67 14.29
CA GLU A 67 -14.63 -10.04 13.66
C GLU A 67 -14.83 -10.56 12.23
N ILE A 68 -16.02 -11.11 11.98
CA ILE A 68 -16.40 -11.58 10.65
C ILE A 68 -16.93 -10.37 9.85
N PRO A 69 -16.40 -10.10 8.64
CA PRO A 69 -16.93 -9.04 7.79
C PRO A 69 -18.40 -9.28 7.45
N SER A 70 -19.21 -8.24 7.53
CA SER A 70 -20.63 -8.31 7.12
C SER A 70 -20.81 -8.64 5.64
N ASP A 71 -19.80 -8.32 4.81
CA ASP A 71 -19.76 -8.61 3.37
C ASP A 71 -19.14 -9.97 3.02
N LEU A 72 -18.97 -10.89 3.99
CA LEU A 72 -18.26 -12.16 3.78
C LEU A 72 -18.84 -12.99 2.63
N ASP A 73 -20.16 -13.03 2.48
CA ASP A 73 -20.85 -13.80 1.43
C ASP A 73 -20.99 -13.04 0.10
N SER A 74 -20.29 -11.91 -0.09
CA SER A 74 -20.39 -11.16 -1.34
C SER A 74 -19.92 -12.01 -2.54
N PRO A 75 -20.62 -11.95 -3.70
CA PRO A 75 -20.23 -12.77 -4.85
C PRO A 75 -18.81 -12.45 -5.36
N GLY A 76 -18.37 -11.18 -5.27
CA GLY A 76 -17.01 -10.79 -5.65
C GLY A 76 -15.93 -11.47 -4.80
N ARG A 77 -16.13 -11.56 -3.47
CA ARG A 77 -15.21 -12.31 -2.59
C ARG A 77 -15.13 -13.78 -2.98
N VAL A 78 -16.28 -14.40 -3.25
CA VAL A 78 -16.37 -15.80 -3.68
C VAL A 78 -15.63 -16.01 -5.00
N GLU A 79 -15.83 -15.13 -5.99
CA GLU A 79 -15.14 -15.18 -7.28
C GLU A 79 -13.62 -15.01 -7.12
N LEU A 80 -13.17 -13.98 -6.39
CA LEU A 80 -11.74 -13.76 -6.14
C LEU A 80 -11.09 -14.93 -5.39
N GLY A 81 -11.78 -15.46 -4.37
CA GLY A 81 -11.34 -16.63 -3.63
C GLY A 81 -11.23 -17.88 -4.49
N ALA A 82 -12.21 -18.12 -5.37
CA ALA A 82 -12.22 -19.24 -6.30
C ALA A 82 -11.00 -19.23 -7.24
N GLN A 83 -10.68 -18.06 -7.82
CA GLN A 83 -9.54 -17.93 -8.72
C GLN A 83 -8.21 -18.29 -8.04
N HIS A 84 -8.00 -17.83 -6.81
CA HIS A 84 -6.79 -18.15 -6.07
C HIS A 84 -6.76 -19.60 -5.59
N TYR A 85 -7.90 -20.13 -5.17
CA TYR A 85 -8.02 -21.54 -4.79
C TYR A 85 -7.57 -22.44 -5.94
N ALA A 86 -8.05 -22.18 -7.16
CA ALA A 86 -7.68 -22.93 -8.35
C ALA A 86 -6.18 -22.86 -8.67
N MET A 87 -5.54 -21.71 -8.43
CA MET A 87 -4.11 -21.55 -8.73
C MET A 87 -3.21 -22.21 -7.69
N VAL A 88 -3.58 -22.14 -6.41
CA VAL A 88 -2.66 -22.47 -5.31
C VAL A 88 -3.15 -23.67 -4.52
N CYS A 89 -4.37 -23.59 -3.99
CA CYS A 89 -4.86 -24.53 -2.99
C CYS A 89 -5.30 -25.88 -3.59
N ALA A 90 -5.93 -25.85 -4.77
CA ALA A 90 -6.47 -27.03 -5.45
C ALA A 90 -5.41 -28.10 -5.75
N ASN A 91 -4.15 -27.70 -5.96
CA ASN A 91 -3.02 -28.62 -6.19
C ASN A 91 -2.85 -29.66 -5.07
N CYS A 92 -3.20 -29.28 -3.82
CA CYS A 92 -3.16 -30.16 -2.66
C CYS A 92 -4.55 -30.58 -2.17
N HIS A 93 -5.51 -29.65 -2.17
CA HIS A 93 -6.82 -29.83 -1.57
C HIS A 93 -7.90 -30.37 -2.52
N GLY A 94 -7.59 -30.45 -3.81
CA GLY A 94 -8.45 -31.02 -4.84
C GLY A 94 -9.54 -30.06 -5.34
N GLU A 95 -10.05 -30.35 -6.53
CA GLU A 95 -11.16 -29.59 -7.13
C GLU A 95 -12.48 -30.33 -6.91
N PRO A 96 -13.60 -29.60 -6.70
CA PRO A 96 -14.92 -30.21 -6.67
C PRO A 96 -15.18 -31.06 -7.92
N GLY A 97 -15.44 -32.35 -7.72
CA GLY A 97 -15.72 -33.31 -8.80
C GLY A 97 -14.48 -33.95 -9.45
N ALA A 98 -13.26 -33.42 -9.25
CA ALA A 98 -12.02 -34.00 -9.78
C ALA A 98 -11.16 -34.70 -8.71
N GLY A 99 -11.39 -34.44 -7.43
CA GLY A 99 -10.64 -35.05 -6.33
C GLY A 99 -9.23 -34.46 -6.16
N GLN A 100 -8.36 -35.16 -5.43
CA GLN A 100 -6.99 -34.73 -5.11
C GLN A 100 -5.95 -35.39 -6.03
N SER A 101 -4.84 -34.69 -6.25
CA SER A 101 -3.70 -35.24 -7.01
C SER A 101 -3.04 -36.41 -6.28
N THR A 102 -2.42 -37.32 -7.03
CA THR A 102 -1.66 -38.46 -6.47
C THR A 102 -0.49 -38.00 -5.58
N VAL A 103 0.12 -36.87 -5.93
CA VAL A 103 1.16 -36.22 -5.11
C VAL A 103 0.57 -35.78 -3.77
N ALA A 104 -0.59 -35.11 -3.76
CA ALA A 104 -1.24 -34.69 -2.53
C ALA A 104 -1.59 -35.87 -1.61
N LEU A 105 -2.07 -36.98 -2.18
CA LEU A 105 -2.36 -38.22 -1.43
C LEU A 105 -1.11 -38.88 -0.82
N SER A 106 0.08 -38.54 -1.34
CA SER A 106 1.37 -39.04 -0.88
C SER A 106 2.00 -38.17 0.22
N ILE A 107 1.50 -36.96 0.47
CA ILE A 107 2.00 -36.07 1.54
C ILE A 107 1.57 -36.60 2.93
N ARG A 108 2.42 -36.42 3.94
CA ARG A 108 2.10 -36.66 5.36
C ARG A 108 2.42 -35.42 6.21
N PRO A 109 1.48 -34.93 7.04
CA PRO A 109 0.08 -35.35 7.11
C PRO A 109 -0.66 -35.08 5.79
N ARG A 110 -1.60 -35.97 5.43
CA ARG A 110 -2.35 -35.85 4.17
C ARG A 110 -3.20 -34.57 4.16
N PRO A 111 -3.06 -33.69 3.15
CA PRO A 111 -4.00 -32.60 2.92
C PRO A 111 -5.41 -33.17 2.80
N GLN A 112 -6.38 -32.51 3.45
CA GLN A 112 -7.78 -32.94 3.37
C GLN A 112 -8.40 -32.50 2.05
N TYR A 113 -9.29 -33.32 1.50
CA TYR A 113 -10.18 -32.93 0.41
C TYR A 113 -11.24 -31.95 0.94
N LEU A 114 -11.04 -30.67 0.68
CA LEU A 114 -11.80 -29.59 1.33
C LEU A 114 -13.32 -29.60 1.09
N PRO A 115 -13.84 -30.00 -0.09
CA PRO A 115 -15.28 -30.10 -0.29
C PRO A 115 -16.00 -30.97 0.76
N GLN A 116 -15.32 -31.93 1.38
CA GLN A 116 -15.92 -32.81 2.39
C GLN A 116 -15.75 -32.34 3.84
N VAL A 117 -14.78 -31.47 4.14
CA VAL A 117 -14.38 -31.17 5.53
C VAL A 117 -14.57 -29.73 5.94
N VAL A 118 -14.66 -28.78 5.01
CA VAL A 118 -14.74 -27.34 5.35
C VAL A 118 -15.99 -27.01 6.17
N GLY A 119 -17.11 -27.70 5.95
CA GLY A 119 -18.34 -27.50 6.71
C GLY A 119 -18.25 -27.79 8.21
N ARG A 120 -17.12 -28.33 8.70
CA ARG A 120 -16.87 -28.60 10.12
C ARG A 120 -16.32 -27.39 10.89
N PHE A 121 -15.92 -26.33 10.18
CA PHE A 121 -15.26 -25.17 10.78
C PHE A 121 -16.12 -23.91 10.63
N THR A 122 -16.09 -23.07 11.65
CA THR A 122 -16.69 -21.73 11.58
C THR A 122 -15.86 -20.81 10.67
N PRO A 123 -16.42 -19.67 10.18
CA PRO A 123 -15.67 -18.73 9.36
C PRO A 123 -14.39 -18.20 10.01
N ALA A 124 -14.41 -17.93 11.31
CA ALA A 124 -13.25 -17.46 12.07
C ALA A 124 -12.15 -18.54 12.20
N GLU A 125 -12.54 -19.80 12.34
CA GLU A 125 -11.61 -20.92 12.35
C GLU A 125 -10.98 -21.13 10.97
N LEU A 126 -11.78 -21.09 9.89
CA LEU A 126 -11.26 -21.14 8.52
C LEU A 126 -10.29 -19.99 8.25
N PHE A 127 -10.63 -18.78 8.66
CA PHE A 127 -9.75 -17.62 8.56
C PHE A 127 -8.41 -17.88 9.27
N THR A 128 -8.46 -18.39 10.50
CA THR A 128 -7.25 -18.69 11.29
C THR A 128 -6.38 -19.74 10.61
N ILE A 129 -6.99 -20.82 10.12
CA ILE A 129 -6.31 -21.90 9.41
C ILE A 129 -5.61 -21.36 8.16
N VAL A 130 -6.30 -20.59 7.32
CA VAL A 130 -5.75 -20.03 6.08
C VAL A 130 -4.66 -18.99 6.37
N GLN A 131 -4.89 -18.09 7.33
CA GLN A 131 -3.95 -17.03 7.67
C GLN A 131 -2.64 -17.58 8.24
N ARG A 132 -2.74 -18.56 9.14
CA ARG A 132 -1.59 -19.06 9.94
C ARG A 132 -0.94 -20.30 9.35
N GLY A 133 -1.62 -21.04 8.48
CA GLY A 133 -1.18 -22.36 8.06
C GLY A 133 -1.18 -23.37 9.21
N VAL A 134 -0.55 -24.52 8.99
CA VAL A 134 -0.44 -25.57 10.01
C VAL A 134 1.03 -25.98 10.14
N ALA A 135 1.65 -25.59 11.26
CA ALA A 135 3.02 -25.99 11.56
C ALA A 135 3.16 -27.53 11.57
N PHE A 136 4.34 -28.03 11.21
CA PHE A 136 4.63 -29.47 11.06
C PHE A 136 3.78 -30.17 9.98
N SER A 137 3.30 -29.40 9.00
CA SER A 137 2.65 -29.91 7.80
C SER A 137 3.15 -29.16 6.57
N ALA A 138 2.76 -29.62 5.39
CA ALA A 138 3.00 -28.92 4.13
C ALA A 138 2.07 -27.70 3.92
N MET A 139 1.16 -27.38 4.85
CA MET A 139 0.22 -26.27 4.73
C MET A 139 0.88 -24.93 5.12
N PRO A 140 1.20 -24.05 4.16
CA PRO A 140 1.88 -22.79 4.46
C PRO A 140 0.95 -21.78 5.11
N SER A 141 1.52 -20.78 5.77
CA SER A 141 0.77 -19.58 6.20
C SER A 141 0.52 -18.63 5.03
N TRP A 142 -0.48 -17.76 5.15
CA TRP A 142 -0.71 -16.71 4.18
C TRP A 142 0.52 -15.79 4.04
N PRO A 143 0.95 -15.44 2.81
CA PRO A 143 2.30 -14.91 2.56
C PRO A 143 2.52 -13.48 3.08
N THR A 144 1.47 -12.69 3.30
CA THR A 144 1.61 -11.30 3.76
C THR A 144 1.45 -11.13 5.26
N GLY A 145 0.68 -11.99 5.93
CA GLY A 145 0.37 -11.91 7.36
C GLY A 145 -0.34 -10.62 7.85
N VAL A 146 -0.57 -9.63 6.98
CA VAL A 146 -1.07 -8.29 7.35
C VAL A 146 -2.31 -7.84 6.58
N ARG A 147 -2.78 -8.63 5.60
CA ARG A 147 -3.96 -8.33 4.77
C ARG A 147 -5.05 -9.36 4.96
N ASP A 148 -5.85 -9.14 6.00
CA ASP A 148 -6.96 -10.01 6.38
C ASP A 148 -8.07 -10.00 5.33
N ASP A 149 -8.24 -8.89 4.60
CA ASP A 149 -9.20 -8.74 3.51
C ASP A 149 -9.00 -9.80 2.42
N ASP A 150 -7.74 -10.15 2.14
CA ASP A 150 -7.40 -11.17 1.16
C ASP A 150 -7.81 -12.58 1.66
N VAL A 151 -7.55 -12.88 2.94
CA VAL A 151 -7.90 -14.16 3.58
C VAL A 151 -9.41 -14.35 3.62
N TRP A 152 -10.18 -13.29 3.91
CA TRP A 152 -11.64 -13.37 3.94
C TRP A 152 -12.26 -13.71 2.59
N SER A 153 -11.64 -13.31 1.47
CA SER A 153 -12.09 -13.74 0.14
C SER A 153 -11.90 -15.26 -0.07
N MET A 154 -10.82 -15.83 0.48
CA MET A 154 -10.65 -17.29 0.49
C MET A 154 -11.72 -17.97 1.36
N VAL A 155 -11.97 -17.47 2.57
CA VAL A 155 -13.01 -18.03 3.47
C VAL A 155 -14.40 -17.96 2.84
N ALA A 156 -14.72 -16.87 2.15
CA ALA A 156 -15.98 -16.70 1.41
C ALA A 156 -16.19 -17.85 0.42
N PHE A 157 -15.17 -18.13 -0.40
CA PHE A 157 -15.21 -19.23 -1.36
C PHE A 157 -15.26 -20.61 -0.68
N LEU A 158 -14.40 -20.86 0.30
CA LEU A 158 -14.33 -22.15 1.02
C LEU A 158 -15.70 -22.56 1.59
N ARG A 159 -16.46 -21.61 2.13
CA ARG A 159 -17.82 -21.89 2.66
C ARG A 159 -18.82 -22.36 1.60
N LYS A 160 -18.63 -22.01 0.33
CA LYS A 160 -19.49 -22.47 -0.79
C LYS A 160 -19.06 -23.83 -1.33
N LEU A 161 -17.82 -24.23 -1.07
CA LEU A 161 -17.19 -25.44 -1.61
C LEU A 161 -17.95 -26.74 -1.32
N PRO A 162 -18.52 -26.98 -0.11
CA PRO A 162 -19.22 -28.24 0.18
C PRO A 162 -20.46 -28.51 -0.67
N SER A 163 -21.12 -27.45 -1.16
CA SER A 163 -22.31 -27.54 -2.02
C SER A 163 -22.01 -27.37 -3.51
N MET A 164 -20.73 -27.25 -3.88
CA MET A 164 -20.32 -26.92 -5.25
C MET A 164 -20.02 -28.20 -6.04
N ASP A 165 -20.61 -28.32 -7.23
CA ASP A 165 -20.26 -29.36 -8.19
C ASP A 165 -19.14 -28.90 -9.13
N GLY A 166 -18.59 -29.83 -9.92
CA GLY A 166 -17.50 -29.52 -10.85
C GLY A 166 -17.88 -28.47 -11.90
N ASN A 167 -19.14 -28.46 -12.36
CA ASN A 167 -19.63 -27.48 -13.33
C ASN A 167 -19.75 -26.07 -12.73
N GLY A 168 -20.28 -25.96 -11.51
CA GLY A 168 -20.36 -24.71 -10.76
C GLY A 168 -18.96 -24.15 -10.47
N TYR A 169 -18.02 -25.00 -10.08
CA TYR A 169 -16.63 -24.60 -9.87
C TYR A 169 -15.96 -24.14 -11.18
N ALA A 170 -16.10 -24.89 -12.26
CA ALA A 170 -15.55 -24.54 -13.57
C ALA A 170 -16.03 -23.16 -14.05
N LYS A 171 -17.32 -22.82 -13.86
CA LYS A 171 -17.87 -21.49 -14.21
C LYS A 171 -17.19 -20.34 -13.45
N LEU A 172 -16.74 -20.57 -12.21
CA LEU A 172 -16.05 -19.55 -11.42
C LEU A 172 -14.61 -19.34 -11.88
N VAL A 173 -13.89 -20.42 -12.25
CA VAL A 173 -12.42 -20.38 -12.42
C VAL A 173 -11.94 -20.44 -13.87
N ILE A 174 -12.83 -20.83 -14.79
CA ILE A 174 -12.61 -20.83 -16.23
C ILE A 174 -13.30 -19.60 -16.80
N GLN A 175 -12.58 -18.48 -16.84
CA GLN A 175 -13.00 -17.37 -17.68
C GLN A 175 -12.51 -17.60 -19.09
N HIS A 176 -13.45 -17.76 -20.02
CA HIS A 176 -13.16 -17.87 -21.44
C HIS A 176 -12.71 -16.51 -21.98
N ASN A 177 -11.41 -16.24 -21.86
CA ASN A 177 -10.79 -15.21 -22.70
C ASN A 177 -10.66 -15.79 -24.11
N THR A 178 -11.67 -15.58 -24.96
CA THR A 178 -11.73 -16.13 -26.33
C THR A 178 -10.97 -15.28 -27.35
N GLY A 179 -10.45 -14.12 -26.94
CA GLY A 179 -9.65 -13.24 -27.78
C GLY A 179 -8.18 -13.67 -27.85
N ALA A 180 -7.55 -13.49 -29.00
CA ALA A 180 -6.10 -13.60 -29.12
C ALA A 180 -5.43 -12.54 -28.22
N SER A 181 -4.77 -12.99 -27.14
CA SER A 181 -3.96 -12.10 -26.31
C SER A 181 -2.71 -11.69 -27.09
N PRO A 182 -2.26 -10.42 -27.02
CA PRO A 182 -1.00 -10.05 -27.64
C PRO A 182 0.15 -10.84 -27.02
N LYS A 183 1.14 -11.17 -27.86
CA LYS A 183 2.35 -11.86 -27.42
C LYS A 183 3.18 -10.90 -26.58
N VAL A 184 3.16 -11.10 -25.26
CA VAL A 184 4.16 -10.53 -24.35
C VAL A 184 5.42 -11.40 -24.46
N ALA A 185 6.60 -10.79 -24.32
CA ALA A 185 7.85 -11.55 -24.35
C ALA A 185 7.80 -12.71 -23.35
N ALA A 186 8.21 -13.89 -23.81
CA ALA A 186 8.38 -15.03 -22.91
C ALA A 186 9.43 -14.69 -21.84
N ARG A 187 9.32 -15.31 -20.67
CA ARG A 187 10.32 -15.14 -19.62
C ARG A 187 11.68 -15.59 -20.15
N ASP A 188 12.67 -14.69 -20.10
CA ASP A 188 14.07 -15.06 -20.29
C ASP A 188 14.54 -15.81 -19.04
N GLU A 189 14.90 -17.09 -19.21
CA GLU A 189 15.34 -17.97 -18.13
C GLU A 189 16.68 -17.54 -17.52
N ASN A 190 17.46 -16.72 -18.23
CA ASN A 190 18.72 -16.16 -17.75
C ASN A 190 18.55 -14.79 -17.07
N ALA A 191 17.35 -14.19 -17.07
CA ALA A 191 17.12 -12.89 -16.45
C ALA A 191 17.17 -13.00 -14.92
N THR A 192 18.22 -12.47 -14.32
CA THR A 192 18.43 -12.36 -12.85
C THR A 192 17.77 -11.11 -12.24
N ASP A 193 17.02 -10.35 -13.04
CA ASP A 193 16.84 -8.90 -12.87
C ASP A 193 15.97 -8.49 -11.67
N VAL A 194 15.19 -9.41 -11.11
CA VAL A 194 14.39 -9.12 -9.93
C VAL A 194 15.15 -9.69 -8.74
N ASN A 195 15.78 -8.80 -7.96
CA ASN A 195 16.12 -9.07 -6.56
C ASN A 195 14.81 -9.37 -5.82
N LEU A 196 14.28 -10.58 -6.01
CA LEU A 196 13.12 -11.10 -5.34
C LEU A 196 13.43 -11.08 -3.86
N ARG A 197 12.44 -10.68 -3.04
CA ARG A 197 12.59 -10.74 -1.59
C ARG A 197 13.05 -12.17 -1.25
N PRO A 198 14.15 -12.37 -0.50
CA PRO A 198 14.42 -13.68 0.09
C PRO A 198 13.15 -14.08 0.83
N ALA A 199 12.60 -15.26 0.52
CA ALA A 199 11.36 -15.73 1.13
C ALA A 199 11.43 -15.43 2.64
N ASP A 200 10.52 -14.57 3.09
CA ASP A 200 10.49 -13.88 4.39
C ASP A 200 11.44 -14.41 5.49
N THR A 201 12.71 -13.96 5.50
CA THR A 201 13.66 -14.27 6.59
C THR A 201 13.42 -13.43 7.85
N GLN A 202 12.43 -12.53 7.87
CA GLN A 202 12.25 -11.54 8.95
C GLN A 202 11.47 -12.04 10.17
N ARG A 203 11.02 -13.30 10.21
CA ARG A 203 10.69 -13.95 11.48
C ARG A 203 11.96 -14.56 12.05
N ASN A 204 12.56 -13.92 13.07
CA ASN A 204 13.63 -14.43 13.96
C ASN A 204 14.17 -15.82 13.56
N SER A 205 14.93 -15.87 12.46
CA SER A 205 15.38 -17.13 11.89
C SER A 205 16.69 -17.49 12.58
N TYR A 206 16.58 -18.34 13.59
CA TYR A 206 17.73 -19.06 14.13
C TYR A 206 18.44 -19.77 12.98
N PRO A 207 19.78 -19.73 12.92
CA PRO A 207 20.51 -20.21 11.76
C PRO A 207 20.34 -21.73 11.64
N ARG A 208 19.72 -22.19 10.57
CA ARG A 208 19.89 -23.55 10.08
C ARG A 208 20.68 -23.46 8.79
N GLN A 209 21.62 -24.39 8.62
CA GLN A 209 22.37 -24.57 7.37
C GLN A 209 21.38 -25.04 6.30
N ASP A 210 20.58 -24.12 5.77
CA ASP A 210 19.57 -24.41 4.79
C ASP A 210 20.16 -24.12 3.41
N TYR A 211 20.60 -25.20 2.74
CA TYR A 211 21.42 -25.16 1.53
C TYR A 211 20.69 -24.67 0.25
N ALA A 212 19.45 -24.18 0.31
CA ALA A 212 18.63 -23.94 -0.89
C ALA A 212 17.60 -22.78 -0.83
N TYR A 213 17.95 -21.61 -0.30
CA TYR A 213 17.07 -20.42 -0.34
C TYR A 213 17.44 -19.35 -1.39
N LEU A 214 18.50 -19.57 -2.17
CA LEU A 214 19.01 -18.55 -3.09
C LEU A 214 18.34 -18.55 -4.48
N THR A 215 17.53 -19.56 -4.79
CA THR A 215 16.72 -19.59 -6.01
C THR A 215 15.25 -19.43 -5.61
N PRO A 216 14.61 -18.30 -5.96
CA PRO A 216 13.17 -18.15 -5.80
C PRO A 216 12.50 -19.27 -6.56
N ALA A 217 11.88 -20.22 -5.85
CA ALA A 217 11.03 -21.20 -6.51
C ALA A 217 9.92 -20.43 -7.21
N ASP A 218 9.65 -20.70 -8.48
CA ASP A 218 8.51 -20.17 -9.24
C ASP A 218 7.12 -20.54 -8.63
N GLY A 219 7.09 -21.07 -7.38
CA GLY A 219 5.91 -21.35 -6.59
C GLY A 219 5.03 -22.47 -7.14
N PHE A 220 3.78 -22.52 -6.67
CA PHE A 220 2.68 -23.26 -7.31
C PHE A 220 2.18 -22.54 -8.59
N GLY A 221 3.09 -21.86 -9.31
CA GLY A 221 2.79 -20.97 -10.42
C GLY A 221 2.22 -21.68 -11.64
N ASP A 222 1.34 -20.99 -12.37
CA ASP A 222 0.83 -21.46 -13.65
C ASP A 222 1.94 -21.37 -14.72
N PRO A 223 2.36 -22.47 -15.37
CA PRO A 223 3.39 -22.43 -16.42
C PRO A 223 3.06 -21.44 -17.54
N ARG A 224 1.76 -21.15 -17.77
CA ARG A 224 1.31 -20.13 -18.72
C ARG A 224 1.75 -18.72 -18.34
N LEU A 225 2.15 -18.44 -17.10
CA LEU A 225 2.73 -17.13 -16.75
C LEU A 225 4.07 -16.89 -17.47
N LYS A 226 4.77 -17.95 -17.88
CA LYS A 226 6.03 -17.86 -18.63
C LYS A 226 5.81 -17.54 -20.13
N SER A 227 4.70 -18.00 -20.71
CA SER A 227 4.44 -17.93 -22.16
C SER A 227 3.22 -17.07 -22.55
N GLU A 228 2.22 -16.96 -21.68
CA GLU A 228 0.92 -16.29 -21.88
C GLU A 228 0.46 -15.50 -20.62
N PRO A 229 1.28 -14.58 -20.06
CA PRO A 229 1.01 -13.95 -18.76
C PRO A 229 -0.30 -13.14 -18.72
N VAL A 230 -0.74 -12.58 -19.86
CA VAL A 230 -2.03 -11.87 -19.97
C VAL A 230 -3.21 -12.77 -19.63
N LYS A 231 -3.19 -14.04 -20.04
CA LYS A 231 -4.28 -14.99 -19.72
C LYS A 231 -4.41 -15.22 -18.23
N VAL A 232 -3.28 -15.32 -17.51
CA VAL A 232 -3.27 -15.46 -16.04
C VAL A 232 -3.85 -14.21 -15.37
N CYS A 233 -3.43 -13.02 -15.82
CA CYS A 233 -3.95 -11.74 -15.30
C CYS A 233 -5.48 -11.63 -15.49
N SER A 234 -5.96 -12.06 -16.66
CA SER A 234 -7.38 -11.95 -17.03
C SER A 234 -8.32 -12.78 -16.16
N ARG A 235 -7.83 -13.80 -15.43
CA ARG A 235 -8.66 -14.62 -14.52
C ARG A 235 -9.25 -13.80 -13.38
N CYS A 236 -8.51 -12.80 -12.90
CA CYS A 236 -8.96 -11.91 -11.82
C CYS A 236 -9.35 -10.52 -12.36
N HIS A 237 -8.59 -9.98 -13.31
CA HIS A 237 -8.81 -8.64 -13.85
C HIS A 237 -9.79 -8.60 -15.03
N GLY A 238 -10.31 -9.74 -15.47
CA GLY A 238 -11.18 -9.85 -16.65
C GLY A 238 -10.41 -9.79 -17.97
N ALA A 239 -11.04 -10.33 -19.02
CA ALA A 239 -10.50 -10.30 -20.37
C ALA A 239 -10.28 -8.88 -20.90
N ASP A 240 -11.12 -7.93 -20.48
CA ASP A 240 -11.01 -6.51 -20.82
C ASP A 240 -10.18 -5.70 -19.80
N GLY A 241 -9.62 -6.34 -18.77
CA GLY A 241 -8.80 -5.68 -17.75
C GLY A 241 -9.57 -4.78 -16.77
N THR A 242 -10.90 -4.81 -16.79
CA THR A 242 -11.75 -3.91 -15.98
C THR A 242 -11.95 -4.35 -14.53
N GLY A 243 -11.62 -5.59 -14.19
CA GLY A 243 -11.91 -6.21 -12.89
C GLY A 243 -13.32 -6.79 -12.76
N ALA A 244 -14.13 -6.75 -13.84
CA ALA A 244 -15.51 -7.26 -13.83
C ALA A 244 -15.62 -8.74 -13.43
N ALA A 245 -14.58 -9.51 -13.74
CA ALA A 245 -14.38 -10.92 -13.40
C ALA A 245 -14.52 -11.30 -11.92
N THR A 246 -14.35 -10.32 -11.04
CA THR A 246 -14.44 -10.48 -9.58
C THR A 246 -15.36 -9.42 -8.99
N LEU A 247 -16.29 -8.88 -9.78
CA LEU A 247 -17.17 -7.76 -9.40
C LEU A 247 -16.42 -6.57 -8.79
N GLY A 248 -15.23 -6.28 -9.33
CA GLY A 248 -14.42 -5.16 -8.91
C GLY A 248 -13.66 -5.38 -7.59
N GLU A 249 -13.44 -6.62 -7.16
CA GLU A 249 -12.48 -6.93 -6.11
C GLU A 249 -11.03 -6.82 -6.60
N ALA A 250 -10.78 -7.30 -7.81
CA ALA A 250 -9.59 -6.96 -8.57
C ALA A 250 -9.78 -5.57 -9.21
N PRO A 251 -8.73 -4.72 -9.22
CA PRO A 251 -8.83 -3.39 -9.78
C PRO A 251 -9.00 -3.40 -11.30
N ASN A 252 -9.65 -2.35 -11.79
CA ASN A 252 -9.60 -1.92 -13.17
C ASN A 252 -8.19 -1.43 -13.52
N LEU A 253 -7.52 -2.14 -14.43
CA LEU A 253 -6.17 -1.85 -14.90
C LEU A 253 -6.15 -0.85 -16.05
N THR A 254 -7.22 -0.81 -16.86
CA THR A 254 -7.32 0.01 -18.09
C THR A 254 -7.26 1.52 -17.80
N ILE A 255 -7.66 1.92 -16.60
CA ILE A 255 -7.68 3.33 -16.18
C ILE A 255 -6.32 3.83 -15.65
N GLN A 256 -5.34 2.94 -15.49
CA GLN A 256 -4.05 3.24 -14.88
C GLN A 256 -2.98 3.58 -15.91
N SER A 257 -1.96 4.33 -15.48
CA SER A 257 -0.77 4.58 -16.30
C SER A 257 0.19 3.39 -16.27
N ALA A 258 0.94 3.17 -17.36
CA ALA A 258 1.97 2.13 -17.41
C ALA A 258 2.99 2.30 -16.28
N ARG A 259 3.40 3.54 -15.98
CA ARG A 259 4.33 3.85 -14.88
C ARG A 259 3.79 3.39 -13.52
N TYR A 260 2.50 3.58 -13.23
CA TYR A 260 1.89 3.12 -11.98
C TYR A 260 1.74 1.59 -11.92
N LEU A 261 1.34 0.97 -13.03
CA LEU A 261 1.19 -0.48 -13.12
C LEU A 261 2.53 -1.19 -12.92
N GLU A 262 3.58 -0.74 -13.62
CA GLU A 262 4.95 -1.27 -13.47
C GLU A 262 5.45 -1.08 -12.03
N ALA A 263 5.27 0.10 -11.45
CA ALA A 263 5.66 0.37 -10.06
C ALA A 263 4.90 -0.51 -9.07
N SER A 264 3.62 -0.79 -9.33
CA SER A 264 2.79 -1.67 -8.50
C SER A 264 3.27 -3.12 -8.57
N LEU A 265 3.53 -3.64 -9.77
CA LEU A 265 4.07 -5.00 -9.96
C LEU A 265 5.42 -5.16 -9.26
N ASN A 266 6.32 -4.19 -9.46
CA ASN A 266 7.61 -4.16 -8.78
C ASN A 266 7.47 -4.14 -7.25
N ALA A 267 6.55 -3.33 -6.73
CA ALA A 267 6.32 -3.24 -5.29
C ALA A 267 5.76 -4.54 -4.71
N PHE A 268 4.89 -5.25 -5.44
CA PHE A 268 4.42 -6.58 -5.04
C PHE A 268 5.56 -7.60 -5.05
N ALA A 269 6.34 -7.69 -6.14
CA ALA A 269 7.44 -8.65 -6.28
C ALA A 269 8.52 -8.47 -5.18
N LYS A 270 8.80 -7.22 -4.79
CA LYS A 270 9.75 -6.89 -3.71
C LYS A 270 9.13 -6.94 -2.32
N GLY A 271 7.84 -7.24 -2.22
CA GLY A 271 7.10 -7.29 -0.96
C GLY A 271 6.92 -5.93 -0.26
N ARG A 272 7.19 -4.81 -0.95
CA ARG A 272 6.92 -3.44 -0.46
C ARG A 272 5.42 -3.16 -0.39
N ARG A 273 4.67 -3.68 -1.36
CA ARG A 273 3.20 -3.68 -1.37
C ARG A 273 2.70 -5.08 -1.04
N LYS A 274 1.78 -5.17 -0.08
CA LYS A 274 1.29 -6.46 0.43
C LYS A 274 0.02 -6.89 -0.30
N SER A 275 -0.01 -8.13 -0.79
CA SER A 275 -1.24 -8.84 -1.19
C SER A 275 -0.95 -10.34 -1.30
N GLY A 276 -1.78 -11.17 -0.68
CA GLY A 276 -1.67 -12.63 -0.79
C GLY A 276 -1.94 -13.14 -2.20
N PHE A 277 -2.73 -12.39 -2.97
CA PHE A 277 -2.97 -12.69 -4.39
C PHE A 277 -1.83 -12.18 -5.27
N MET A 278 -1.59 -10.87 -5.28
CA MET A 278 -0.70 -10.26 -6.29
C MET A 278 0.79 -10.52 -6.05
N GLN A 279 1.24 -10.76 -4.82
CA GLN A 279 2.66 -11.09 -4.59
C GLN A 279 3.05 -12.44 -5.21
N GLN A 280 2.13 -13.42 -5.18
CA GLN A 280 2.36 -14.73 -5.79
C GLN A 280 2.54 -14.62 -7.31
N ILE A 281 1.77 -13.73 -7.96
CA ILE A 281 1.88 -13.48 -9.40
C ILE A 281 3.12 -12.65 -9.71
N ALA A 282 3.30 -11.50 -9.03
CA ALA A 282 4.37 -10.56 -9.34
C ALA A 282 5.77 -11.12 -9.05
N GLY A 283 5.91 -11.98 -8.03
CA GLY A 283 7.19 -12.63 -7.70
C GLY A 283 7.72 -13.59 -8.77
N GLN A 284 6.91 -13.92 -9.79
CA GLN A 284 7.29 -14.83 -10.88
C GLN A 284 7.53 -14.09 -12.21
N LEU A 285 7.37 -12.77 -12.24
CA LEU A 285 7.57 -11.96 -13.44
C LEU A 285 8.99 -11.42 -13.52
N THR A 286 9.55 -11.32 -14.72
CA THR A 286 10.78 -10.53 -14.95
C THR A 286 10.47 -9.04 -15.03
N GLN A 287 11.49 -8.20 -14.88
CA GLN A 287 11.34 -6.74 -15.03
C GLN A 287 10.85 -6.35 -16.43
N SER A 288 11.30 -7.06 -17.48
CA SER A 288 10.80 -6.86 -18.85
C SER A 288 9.31 -7.20 -18.96
N GLN A 289 8.90 -8.37 -18.43
CA GLN A 289 7.49 -8.77 -18.43
C GLN A 289 6.61 -7.77 -17.66
N MET A 290 7.06 -7.27 -16.50
CA MET A 290 6.31 -6.27 -15.74
C MET A 290 6.10 -4.98 -16.55
N LYS A 291 7.14 -4.52 -17.26
CA LYS A 291 7.07 -3.33 -18.12
C LYS A 291 6.12 -3.55 -19.31
N ASP A 292 6.22 -4.70 -19.98
CA ASP A 292 5.38 -5.03 -21.13
C ASP A 292 3.90 -5.19 -20.73
N LEU A 293 3.62 -5.89 -19.62
CA LEU A 293 2.27 -6.03 -19.08
C LEU A 293 1.68 -4.67 -18.69
N ALA A 294 2.49 -3.82 -18.05
CA ALA A 294 2.08 -2.47 -17.68
C ALA A 294 1.75 -1.61 -18.91
N ALA A 295 2.57 -1.69 -19.97
CA ALA A 295 2.31 -1.02 -21.25
C ALA A 295 1.04 -1.54 -21.91
N TYR A 296 0.86 -2.87 -21.95
CA TYR A 296 -0.32 -3.51 -22.53
C TYR A 296 -1.62 -3.05 -21.86
N PHE A 297 -1.75 -3.19 -20.54
CA PHE A 297 -2.98 -2.84 -19.84
C PHE A 297 -3.28 -1.34 -19.88
N ALA A 298 -2.24 -0.48 -19.90
CA ALA A 298 -2.42 0.97 -20.02
C ALA A 298 -2.91 1.42 -21.41
N GLN A 299 -2.70 0.60 -22.45
CA GLN A 299 -3.16 0.86 -23.82
C GLN A 299 -4.58 0.35 -24.09
N LEU A 300 -5.13 -0.52 -23.23
CA LEU A 300 -6.50 -0.99 -23.40
C LEU A 300 -7.51 0.16 -23.31
N PRO A 301 -8.64 0.08 -24.03
CA PRO A 301 -9.70 1.06 -23.92
C PRO A 301 -10.16 1.22 -22.47
N ALA A 302 -10.11 2.45 -21.96
CA ALA A 302 -10.52 2.74 -20.60
C ALA A 302 -12.05 2.55 -20.48
N LYS A 303 -12.47 1.58 -19.65
CA LYS A 303 -13.88 1.21 -19.48
C LYS A 303 -14.18 1.03 -18.00
N ALA A 304 -15.30 1.57 -17.52
CA ALA A 304 -15.74 1.32 -16.14
C ALA A 304 -16.24 -0.13 -16.00
N PRO A 305 -15.92 -0.83 -14.89
CA PRO A 305 -16.50 -2.14 -14.64
C PRO A 305 -18.01 -2.01 -14.37
N PRO A 306 -18.80 -3.08 -14.61
CA PRO A 306 -20.17 -3.14 -14.14
C PRO A 306 -20.17 -2.95 -12.61
N SER A 307 -20.93 -1.97 -12.10
CA SER A 307 -21.13 -1.81 -10.65
C SER A 307 -22.42 -2.51 -10.22
N PRO A 308 -22.37 -3.52 -9.33
CA PRO A 308 -23.57 -4.20 -8.85
C PRO A 308 -24.42 -3.31 -7.93
N VAL A 309 -23.84 -2.23 -7.37
CA VAL A 309 -24.52 -1.29 -6.48
C VAL A 309 -24.50 0.10 -7.13
N LYS A 310 -25.68 0.66 -7.38
CA LYS A 310 -25.81 2.09 -7.70
C LYS A 310 -25.73 2.86 -6.40
N ALA A 311 -24.70 3.69 -6.25
CA ALA A 311 -24.59 4.53 -5.08
C ALA A 311 -25.76 5.53 -5.01
N GLU A 312 -26.31 5.69 -3.80
CA GLU A 312 -27.33 6.69 -3.51
C GLU A 312 -26.84 8.09 -3.90
N SER A 313 -27.75 8.96 -4.36
CA SER A 313 -27.38 10.30 -4.82
C SER A 313 -26.68 11.12 -3.73
N ALA A 314 -27.18 11.06 -2.49
CA ALA A 314 -26.60 11.79 -1.36
C ALA A 314 -25.15 11.36 -1.06
N SER A 315 -24.86 10.06 -1.09
CA SER A 315 -23.50 9.53 -0.90
C SER A 315 -22.55 9.96 -2.03
N ARG A 316 -23.04 10.01 -3.28
CA ARG A 316 -22.24 10.52 -4.41
C ARG A 316 -21.95 12.02 -4.30
N GLU A 317 -22.93 12.82 -3.88
CA GLU A 317 -22.77 14.26 -3.69
C GLU A 317 -21.78 14.59 -2.57
N GLU A 318 -21.81 13.84 -1.46
CA GLU A 318 -20.80 13.97 -0.41
C GLU A 318 -19.41 13.56 -0.92
N GLY A 319 -19.32 12.43 -1.60
CA GLY A 319 -18.08 11.95 -2.21
C GLY A 319 -17.47 12.94 -3.20
N GLU A 320 -18.30 13.60 -4.00
CA GLU A 320 -17.90 14.66 -4.92
C GLU A 320 -17.27 15.84 -4.15
N LYS A 321 -17.94 16.33 -3.10
CA LYS A 321 -17.41 17.43 -2.28
C LYS A 321 -16.05 17.10 -1.70
N ILE A 322 -15.87 15.90 -1.14
CA ILE A 322 -14.59 15.44 -0.59
C ILE A 322 -13.54 15.31 -1.70
N ALA A 323 -13.90 14.73 -2.85
CA ALA A 323 -12.97 14.54 -3.95
C ALA A 323 -12.45 15.85 -4.56
N LEU A 324 -13.30 16.88 -4.63
CA LEU A 324 -13.00 18.17 -5.22
C LEU A 324 -12.35 19.17 -4.26
N ASN A 325 -12.77 19.15 -2.99
CA ASN A 325 -12.41 20.17 -2.00
C ASN A 325 -11.53 19.63 -0.86
N GLY A 326 -11.57 18.32 -0.61
CA GLY A 326 -11.04 17.72 0.60
C GLY A 326 -11.97 17.96 1.81
N ILE A 327 -11.46 17.71 3.01
CA ILE A 327 -12.13 17.97 4.28
C ILE A 327 -11.20 18.84 5.12
N GLU A 328 -11.54 20.11 5.23
CA GLU A 328 -10.72 21.12 5.88
C GLU A 328 -10.55 20.85 7.39
N ALA A 329 -11.62 20.41 8.05
CA ALA A 329 -11.68 20.21 9.50
C ALA A 329 -10.68 19.18 10.01
N ASN A 330 -10.34 18.17 9.22
CA ASN A 330 -9.42 17.09 9.58
C ASN A 330 -8.17 17.04 8.66
N GLY A 331 -7.97 18.07 7.83
CA GLY A 331 -6.78 18.18 6.98
C GLY A 331 -6.75 17.24 5.77
N THR A 332 -7.88 16.64 5.38
CA THR A 332 -7.95 15.79 4.19
C THR A 332 -7.78 16.64 2.92
N PRO A 333 -6.76 16.43 2.08
CA PRO A 333 -6.62 17.14 0.81
C PRO A 333 -7.66 16.66 -0.21
N ALA A 334 -8.00 17.50 -1.20
CA ALA A 334 -8.83 17.06 -2.31
C ALA A 334 -8.18 15.91 -3.08
N CYS A 335 -8.90 14.79 -3.22
CA CYS A 335 -8.42 13.60 -3.90
C CYS A 335 -7.95 13.91 -5.34
N ALA A 336 -8.68 14.79 -6.02
CA ALA A 336 -8.41 15.20 -7.39
C ALA A 336 -7.05 15.91 -7.58
N PHE A 337 -6.36 16.38 -6.52
CA PHE A 337 -5.00 16.91 -6.69
C PHE A 337 -3.99 15.84 -7.15
N CYS A 338 -4.18 14.59 -6.75
CA CYS A 338 -3.23 13.49 -7.00
C CYS A 338 -3.81 12.37 -7.87
N HIS A 339 -5.11 12.09 -7.77
CA HIS A 339 -5.73 10.86 -8.29
C HIS A 339 -6.38 10.98 -9.67
N GLN A 340 -5.90 11.91 -10.50
CA GLN A 340 -6.34 12.08 -11.88
C GLN A 340 -5.55 11.19 -12.84
N ARG A 341 -6.16 10.81 -13.96
CA ARG A 341 -5.45 10.17 -15.07
C ARG A 341 -4.55 11.21 -15.74
N ARG A 342 -3.24 11.15 -15.48
CA ARG A 342 -2.22 12.05 -16.06
C ARG A 342 -1.20 11.25 -16.84
N GLU A 343 -0.91 11.70 -18.06
CA GLU A 343 0.21 11.18 -18.84
C GLU A 343 1.52 11.78 -18.33
N ASN A 344 2.55 10.92 -18.24
CA ASN A 344 3.92 11.34 -17.87
C ASN A 344 3.98 12.16 -16.57
N THR A 345 3.13 11.84 -15.59
CA THR A 345 3.23 12.40 -14.25
C THR A 345 4.34 11.67 -13.47
N PRO A 346 5.21 12.40 -12.75
CA PRO A 346 6.21 11.79 -11.89
C PRO A 346 5.57 11.08 -10.69
N LEU A 347 4.36 11.50 -10.29
CA LEU A 347 3.55 10.85 -9.27
C LEU A 347 3.17 9.43 -9.69
N LYS A 348 3.57 8.45 -8.89
CA LYS A 348 3.11 7.06 -9.03
C LYS A 348 1.76 6.86 -8.31
N ALA A 349 0.83 7.79 -8.51
CA ALA A 349 -0.51 7.75 -7.96
C ALA A 349 -1.47 7.02 -8.92
N PRO A 350 -2.41 6.20 -8.40
CA PRO A 350 -3.44 5.59 -9.25
C PRO A 350 -4.48 6.62 -9.70
N SER A 351 -5.02 6.41 -10.90
CA SER A 351 -6.29 7.02 -11.31
C SER A 351 -7.46 6.35 -10.58
N LEU A 352 -8.44 7.14 -10.15
CA LEU A 352 -9.62 6.63 -9.43
C LEU A 352 -10.92 6.70 -10.25
N ALA A 353 -11.05 7.62 -11.22
CA ALA A 353 -12.25 7.71 -12.05
C ALA A 353 -12.48 6.40 -12.83
N GLY A 354 -13.69 5.84 -12.74
CA GLY A 354 -14.03 4.56 -13.36
C GLY A 354 -13.43 3.32 -12.67
N GLN A 355 -12.88 3.47 -11.45
CA GLN A 355 -12.46 2.35 -10.62
C GLN A 355 -13.65 1.77 -9.85
N SER A 356 -13.58 0.48 -9.51
CA SER A 356 -14.59 -0.17 -8.66
C SER A 356 -14.71 0.50 -7.29
N ALA A 357 -15.94 0.79 -6.86
CA ALA A 357 -16.22 1.26 -5.50
C ALA A 357 -15.76 0.24 -4.45
N THR A 358 -16.00 -1.06 -4.70
CA THR A 358 -15.53 -2.16 -3.84
C THR A 358 -14.02 -2.11 -3.66
N TYR A 359 -13.29 -1.93 -4.77
CA TYR A 359 -11.83 -1.85 -4.72
C TYR A 359 -11.37 -0.60 -3.97
N ILE A 360 -11.88 0.59 -4.30
CA ILE A 360 -11.50 1.85 -3.64
C ILE A 360 -11.70 1.74 -2.12
N ARG A 361 -12.91 1.34 -1.71
CA ARG A 361 -13.27 1.15 -0.31
C ARG A 361 -12.27 0.22 0.38
N ARG A 362 -12.01 -0.96 -0.17
CA ARG A 362 -11.07 -1.93 0.41
C ARG A 362 -9.66 -1.39 0.52
N GLN A 363 -9.18 -0.67 -0.50
CA GLN A 363 -7.83 -0.11 -0.43
C GLN A 363 -7.72 0.96 0.67
N LEU A 364 -8.72 1.83 0.82
CA LEU A 364 -8.73 2.84 1.90
C LEU A 364 -8.80 2.18 3.28
N VAL A 365 -9.63 1.15 3.46
CA VAL A 365 -9.71 0.40 4.73
C VAL A 365 -8.39 -0.34 5.05
N VAL A 366 -7.74 -0.96 4.06
CA VAL A 366 -6.43 -1.60 4.25
C VAL A 366 -5.36 -0.58 4.61
N MET A 367 -5.40 0.60 3.99
CA MET A 367 -4.51 1.71 4.30
C MET A 367 -4.69 2.21 5.74
N GLN A 368 -5.92 2.29 6.25
CA GLN A 368 -6.21 2.63 7.65
C GLN A 368 -5.75 1.57 8.65
N ARG A 369 -5.80 0.27 8.32
CA ARG A 369 -5.59 -0.79 9.33
C ARG A 369 -4.15 -1.27 9.44
N SER A 370 -3.55 -1.63 8.30
CA SER A 370 -2.33 -2.42 8.29
C SER A 370 -1.23 -1.88 7.37
N GLY A 371 -1.52 -0.77 6.67
CA GLY A 371 -0.63 -0.20 5.67
C GLY A 371 -0.54 -1.12 4.46
N ARG A 372 -1.17 -0.71 3.35
CA ARG A 372 -1.10 -1.42 2.06
C ARG A 372 0.33 -1.66 1.56
N GLY A 373 1.25 -0.80 1.99
CA GLY A 373 2.62 -0.71 1.50
C GLY A 373 2.71 0.20 0.26
N ASP A 374 3.92 0.69 -0.02
CA ASP A 374 4.15 1.76 -0.98
C ASP A 374 4.48 1.27 -2.40
N THR A 375 4.34 2.17 -3.38
CA THR A 375 4.82 2.00 -4.78
C THR A 375 6.00 2.91 -5.11
N GLY A 376 6.64 3.52 -4.09
CA GLY A 376 7.65 4.55 -4.29
C GLY A 376 8.25 5.12 -3.00
N LEU A 377 8.95 6.26 -3.13
CA LEU A 377 9.64 6.95 -2.04
C LEU A 377 8.68 7.74 -1.12
N TRP A 378 7.49 8.08 -1.62
CA TRP A 378 6.47 8.85 -0.93
C TRP A 378 5.12 8.12 -1.02
N ASP A 379 4.51 7.84 0.12
CA ASP A 379 3.18 7.23 0.22
C ASP A 379 2.35 7.99 1.27
N PRO A 380 1.59 9.02 0.85
CA PRO A 380 0.75 9.79 1.76
C PRO A 380 -0.57 9.10 2.11
N MET A 381 -0.92 8.03 1.39
CA MET A 381 -2.29 7.51 1.41
C MET A 381 -2.71 6.86 2.73
N PRO A 382 -1.86 6.17 3.50
CA PRO A 382 -2.23 5.67 4.83
C PRO A 382 -2.81 6.78 5.72
N SER A 383 -2.14 7.93 5.78
CA SER A 383 -2.59 9.03 6.63
C SER A 383 -3.80 9.76 6.07
N VAL A 384 -3.87 9.97 4.75
CA VAL A 384 -5.09 10.49 4.11
C VAL A 384 -6.28 9.54 4.34
N ALA A 385 -6.04 8.21 4.37
CA ALA A 385 -7.09 7.27 4.69
C ALA A 385 -7.52 7.37 6.17
N HIS A 386 -6.58 7.60 7.10
CA HIS A 386 -6.88 7.79 8.53
C HIS A 386 -7.70 9.04 8.85
N THR A 387 -7.71 10.05 7.98
CA THR A 387 -8.55 11.24 8.18
C THR A 387 -10.01 10.99 7.78
N LEU A 388 -10.31 9.93 7.02
CA LEU A 388 -11.67 9.60 6.58
C LEU A 388 -12.37 8.65 7.54
N ASP A 389 -13.66 8.84 7.80
CA ASP A 389 -14.50 7.81 8.42
C ASP A 389 -15.03 6.79 7.38
N PHE A 390 -15.71 5.74 7.82
CA PHE A 390 -16.23 4.71 6.91
C PHE A 390 -17.33 5.22 5.96
N HIS A 391 -18.15 6.19 6.39
CA HIS A 391 -19.17 6.80 5.54
C HIS A 391 -18.52 7.61 4.41
N GLN A 392 -17.50 8.40 4.75
CA GLN A 392 -16.73 9.19 3.80
C GLN A 392 -15.94 8.30 2.83
N ILE A 393 -15.38 7.18 3.29
CA ILE A 393 -14.75 6.15 2.43
C ILE A 393 -15.76 5.62 1.41
N ASP A 394 -16.97 5.26 1.87
CA ASP A 394 -18.03 4.75 0.99
C ASP A 394 -18.48 5.82 -0.02
N ALA A 395 -18.60 7.09 0.43
CA ALA A 395 -18.96 8.23 -0.41
C ALA A 395 -17.95 8.51 -1.52
N VAL A 396 -16.64 8.59 -1.21
CA VAL A 396 -15.62 8.81 -2.25
C VAL A 396 -15.52 7.61 -3.21
N ALA A 397 -15.66 6.38 -2.70
CA ALA A 397 -15.68 5.18 -3.54
C ALA A 397 -16.87 5.21 -4.51
N ALA A 398 -18.05 5.56 -4.02
CA ALA A 398 -19.26 5.77 -4.80
C ALA A 398 -19.05 6.82 -5.90
N TYR A 399 -18.56 8.00 -5.54
CA TYR A 399 -18.32 9.10 -6.49
C TYR A 399 -17.38 8.68 -7.62
N PHE A 400 -16.16 8.25 -7.31
CA PHE A 400 -15.16 7.89 -8.31
C PHE A 400 -15.58 6.73 -9.21
N SER A 401 -16.31 5.76 -8.68
CA SER A 401 -16.86 4.66 -9.48
C SER A 401 -17.94 5.09 -10.47
N SER A 402 -18.63 6.19 -10.18
CA SER A 402 -19.68 6.73 -11.05
C SER A 402 -19.14 7.59 -12.20
N LEU A 403 -17.88 8.00 -12.13
CA LEU A 403 -17.24 8.81 -13.16
C LEU A 403 -16.80 7.97 -14.36
N PRO A 404 -16.85 8.53 -15.58
CA PRO A 404 -16.21 7.90 -16.72
C PRO A 404 -14.68 7.82 -16.50
N PRO A 405 -14.00 6.77 -16.99
CA PRO A 405 -12.56 6.56 -16.78
C PRO A 405 -11.61 7.70 -17.16
N ASP A 406 -12.02 8.54 -18.09
CA ASP A 406 -11.29 9.70 -18.63
C ASP A 406 -11.78 11.04 -18.06
N ALA A 407 -12.65 11.01 -17.03
CA ALA A 407 -13.15 12.20 -16.37
C ALA A 407 -11.99 13.08 -15.90
N LYS A 408 -11.96 14.32 -16.41
CA LYS A 408 -11.13 15.38 -15.86
C LYS A 408 -11.85 15.98 -14.67
N ILE A 409 -11.26 15.80 -13.50
CA ILE A 409 -11.81 16.28 -12.24
C ILE A 409 -11.01 17.52 -11.88
N GLU A 410 -11.61 18.70 -12.05
CA GLU A 410 -10.95 19.95 -11.69
C GLU A 410 -11.09 20.18 -10.18
N PRO A 411 -10.02 20.03 -9.37
CA PRO A 411 -10.09 20.33 -7.96
C PRO A 411 -10.42 21.80 -7.79
N GLN A 412 -11.39 22.11 -6.92
CA GLN A 412 -11.65 23.50 -6.58
C GLN A 412 -10.59 23.91 -5.56
N ALA A 413 -9.50 24.49 -6.04
CA ALA A 413 -8.64 25.30 -5.18
C ALA A 413 -9.54 26.38 -4.58
N THR A 414 -9.90 26.23 -3.29
CA THR A 414 -10.74 27.13 -2.47
C THR A 414 -11.18 28.35 -3.27
N LYS A 415 -12.37 28.30 -3.90
CA LYS A 415 -12.92 29.50 -4.55
C LYS A 415 -13.02 30.55 -3.46
N ALA A 416 -12.10 31.50 -3.49
CA ALA A 416 -12.00 32.56 -2.53
C ALA A 416 -13.28 33.39 -2.63
N SER A 417 -14.24 33.14 -1.74
CA SER A 417 -15.37 34.03 -1.54
C SER A 417 -14.92 35.12 -0.57
N ALA A 418 -14.19 36.11 -1.06
CA ALA A 418 -13.96 37.31 -0.26
C ALA A 418 -13.79 38.56 -1.12
N SER A 419 -14.41 39.63 -0.66
CA SER A 419 -14.10 40.99 -1.08
C SER A 419 -12.61 41.28 -0.77
N VAL A 420 -11.82 41.47 -1.82
CA VAL A 420 -10.38 41.82 -1.81
C VAL A 420 -9.97 42.91 -0.78
N PRO A 421 -10.81 43.91 -0.39
CA PRO A 421 -10.44 44.95 0.59
C PRO A 421 -10.05 44.44 1.98
N ASP A 422 -10.73 43.43 2.53
CA ASP A 422 -10.43 42.93 3.89
C ASP A 422 -9.14 42.12 3.91
N ALA A 423 -8.85 41.41 2.83
CA ALA A 423 -7.64 40.58 2.69
C ALA A 423 -6.36 41.44 2.72
N LYS A 424 -6.36 42.61 2.06
CA LYS A 424 -5.22 43.54 2.07
C LYS A 424 -4.96 44.12 3.46
N LYS A 425 -6.02 44.40 4.22
CA LYS A 425 -5.92 44.87 5.62
C LYS A 425 -5.33 43.78 6.50
N LEU A 426 -5.81 42.54 6.41
CA LEU A 426 -5.25 41.41 7.14
C LEU A 426 -3.77 41.18 6.78
N PHE A 427 -3.42 41.27 5.49
CA PHE A 427 -2.05 41.08 5.03
C PHE A 427 -1.06 42.12 5.56
N SER A 428 -1.54 43.30 5.98
CA SER A 428 -0.68 44.32 6.61
C SER A 428 -0.02 43.84 7.92
N VAL A 429 -0.60 42.84 8.58
CA VAL A 429 0.00 42.18 9.75
C VAL A 429 1.14 41.27 9.31
N CYS A 430 0.96 40.53 8.21
CA CYS A 430 1.94 39.58 7.68
C CYS A 430 3.26 40.27 7.29
N VAL A 431 3.20 41.44 6.65
CA VAL A 431 4.38 42.18 6.18
C VAL A 431 5.23 42.78 7.31
N LYS A 432 4.73 42.80 8.57
CA LYS A 432 5.55 43.18 9.73
C LYS A 432 6.73 42.23 9.95
N CYS A 433 6.58 40.97 9.53
CA CYS A 433 7.63 39.96 9.59
C CYS A 433 8.11 39.57 8.19
N HIS A 434 7.19 39.35 7.25
CA HIS A 434 7.50 38.95 5.88
C HIS A 434 7.94 40.11 4.97
N THR A 435 8.27 41.26 5.56
CA THR A 435 8.77 42.48 4.91
C THR A 435 7.85 43.03 3.81
N GLU A 436 8.24 44.15 3.20
CA GLU A 436 7.45 44.83 2.17
C GLU A 436 7.09 43.86 1.03
N GLY A 437 5.80 43.88 0.65
CA GLY A 437 5.27 43.00 -0.39
C GLY A 437 5.21 41.50 -0.05
N GLY A 438 5.66 41.08 1.14
CA GLY A 438 5.74 39.66 1.50
C GLY A 438 6.99 38.94 0.98
N LEU A 439 8.07 39.67 0.70
CA LEU A 439 9.32 39.13 0.13
C LEU A 439 10.20 38.34 1.10
N GLY A 440 9.99 38.51 2.40
CA GLY A 440 10.88 37.96 3.42
C GLY A 440 12.17 38.76 3.61
N ASP A 441 12.89 38.49 4.69
CA ASP A 441 14.12 39.20 5.04
C ASP A 441 15.35 38.59 4.36
N VAL A 442 16.43 39.40 4.24
CA VAL A 442 17.70 38.96 3.61
C VAL A 442 18.32 37.78 4.37
N ALA A 443 18.21 37.76 5.70
CA ALA A 443 18.74 36.68 6.54
C ALA A 443 17.95 35.36 6.41
N GLY A 444 16.78 35.37 5.74
CA GLY A 444 15.98 34.17 5.49
C GLY A 444 15.25 33.64 6.73
N ASN A 445 15.05 34.46 7.75
CA ASN A 445 14.21 34.13 8.91
C ASN A 445 12.73 34.07 8.53
N TYR A 446 12.32 34.88 7.55
CA TYR A 446 10.97 34.95 7.02
C TYR A 446 10.99 34.66 5.51
N PRO A 447 10.18 33.72 5.02
CA PRO A 447 10.17 33.37 3.61
C PRO A 447 9.45 34.38 2.73
N ASN A 448 9.84 34.38 1.45
CA ASN A 448 9.11 34.99 0.35
C ASN A 448 7.79 34.26 0.11
N LEU A 449 6.68 34.95 0.35
CA LEU A 449 5.32 34.46 0.18
C LEU A 449 4.82 34.65 -1.26
N THR A 450 5.36 35.64 -1.99
CA THR A 450 4.86 36.07 -3.31
C THR A 450 4.90 34.97 -4.36
N ILE A 451 5.77 33.97 -4.19
CA ILE A 451 5.96 32.87 -5.15
C ILE A 451 4.99 31.70 -4.93
N GLN A 452 4.23 31.67 -3.83
CA GLN A 452 3.42 30.50 -3.46
C GLN A 452 2.00 30.53 -4.04
N ALA A 453 1.43 29.34 -4.21
CA ALA A 453 0.02 29.15 -4.58
C ALA A 453 -0.91 29.42 -3.39
N ALA A 454 -2.16 29.83 -3.66
CA ALA A 454 -3.20 29.97 -2.65
C ALA A 454 -3.35 28.69 -1.80
N THR A 455 -3.47 27.51 -2.44
CA THR A 455 -3.67 26.23 -1.76
C THR A 455 -2.50 25.87 -0.84
N TYR A 456 -1.26 26.19 -1.23
CA TYR A 456 -0.11 26.00 -0.35
C TYR A 456 -0.20 26.92 0.87
N ILE A 457 -0.48 28.22 0.67
CA ILE A 457 -0.58 29.20 1.75
C ILE A 457 -1.68 28.85 2.75
N SER A 458 -2.89 28.53 2.29
CA SER A 458 -3.98 28.15 3.18
C SER A 458 -3.64 26.88 3.95
N GLY A 459 -3.06 25.87 3.28
CA GLY A 459 -2.58 24.65 3.93
C GLY A 459 -1.50 24.90 4.99
N GLN A 460 -0.58 25.85 4.76
CA GLN A 460 0.44 26.19 5.76
C GLN A 460 -0.15 26.93 6.96
N LEU A 461 -1.03 27.92 6.74
CA LEU A 461 -1.69 28.67 7.83
C LEU A 461 -2.51 27.75 8.72
N ARG A 462 -3.27 26.82 8.12
CA ARG A 462 -4.03 25.80 8.87
C ARG A 462 -3.12 24.88 9.66
N ALA A 463 -2.01 24.44 9.06
CA ALA A 463 -1.06 23.58 9.76
C ALA A 463 -0.40 24.30 10.94
N PHE A 464 -0.10 25.59 10.82
CA PHE A 464 0.35 26.38 11.97
C PHE A 464 -0.75 26.47 13.03
N ARG A 465 -1.98 26.82 12.65
CA ARG A 465 -3.12 26.98 13.57
C ARG A 465 -3.45 25.71 14.36
N GLN A 466 -3.31 24.56 13.72
CA GLN A 466 -3.56 23.25 14.34
C GLN A 466 -2.36 22.73 15.15
N GLY A 467 -1.24 23.47 15.19
CA GLY A 467 0.00 22.99 15.78
C GLY A 467 0.67 21.85 15.02
N THR A 468 0.09 21.37 13.92
CA THR A 468 0.66 20.29 13.11
C THR A 468 1.91 20.74 12.36
N ARG A 469 2.15 22.05 12.19
CA ARG A 469 3.44 22.63 11.79
C ARG A 469 3.94 23.54 12.90
N HIS A 470 5.05 23.18 13.55
CA HIS A 470 5.58 23.95 14.67
C HIS A 470 6.28 25.25 14.20
N ASN A 471 5.80 26.38 14.68
CA ASN A 471 6.49 27.67 14.68
C ASN A 471 5.73 28.63 15.61
N GLY A 472 6.32 29.02 16.75
CA GLY A 472 5.60 29.83 17.75
C GLY A 472 5.06 31.15 17.21
N LYS A 473 5.81 31.83 16.33
CA LYS A 473 5.36 33.11 15.73
C LYS A 473 4.16 32.91 14.81
N MET A 474 4.21 31.91 13.94
CA MET A 474 3.12 31.64 13.01
C MET A 474 1.91 31.03 13.71
N LEU A 475 2.10 30.21 14.75
CA LEU A 475 1.02 29.68 15.58
C LEU A 475 0.19 30.84 16.14
N SER A 476 0.82 31.78 16.86
CA SER A 476 0.13 32.94 17.45
C SER A 476 -0.63 33.78 16.43
N VAL A 477 -0.09 33.98 15.23
CA VAL A 477 -0.80 34.73 14.17
C VAL A 477 -1.95 33.91 13.59
N SER A 478 -1.77 32.60 13.42
CA SER A 478 -2.74 31.74 12.74
C SER A 478 -3.93 31.33 13.61
N GLU A 479 -3.77 31.25 14.92
CA GLU A 479 -4.85 30.96 15.89
C GLU A 479 -5.94 32.03 15.91
N GLU A 480 -5.62 33.26 15.53
CA GLU A 480 -6.58 34.37 15.41
C GLU A 480 -7.36 34.38 14.09
N LEU A 481 -6.98 33.56 13.11
CA LEU A 481 -7.58 33.57 11.77
C LEU A 481 -8.75 32.58 11.68
N SER A 482 -9.89 33.05 11.20
CA SER A 482 -10.98 32.17 10.76
C SER A 482 -10.63 31.48 9.44
N ASP A 483 -11.41 30.46 9.07
CA ASP A 483 -11.26 29.80 7.76
C ASP A 483 -11.47 30.76 6.58
N ALA A 484 -12.41 31.71 6.73
CA ALA A 484 -12.64 32.76 5.76
C ALA A 484 -11.42 33.70 5.64
N ASP A 485 -10.78 34.05 6.75
CA ASP A 485 -9.57 34.89 6.75
C ASP A 485 -8.40 34.19 6.07
N ILE A 486 -8.16 32.91 6.40
CA ILE A 486 -7.10 32.10 5.79
C ILE A 486 -7.30 32.01 4.28
N ASN A 487 -8.53 31.74 3.83
CA ASN A 487 -8.84 31.63 2.41
C ASN A 487 -8.68 32.98 1.70
N SER A 488 -9.07 34.09 2.34
CA SER A 488 -8.90 35.45 1.82
C SER A 488 -7.43 35.84 1.68
N LEU A 489 -6.63 35.58 2.72
CA LEU A 489 -5.18 35.82 2.73
C LEU A 489 -4.47 34.98 1.66
N ALA A 490 -4.82 33.71 1.53
CA ALA A 490 -4.27 32.83 0.50
C ALA A 490 -4.57 33.35 -0.92
N ALA A 491 -5.80 33.80 -1.17
CA ALA A 491 -6.18 34.39 -2.45
C ALA A 491 -5.43 35.70 -2.74
N TYR A 492 -5.28 36.54 -1.72
CA TYR A 492 -4.52 37.79 -1.84
C TYR A 492 -3.04 37.54 -2.12
N VAL A 493 -2.38 36.62 -1.39
CA VAL A 493 -0.98 36.25 -1.66
C VAL A 493 -0.83 35.68 -3.08
N ASN A 494 -1.81 34.91 -3.55
CA ASN A 494 -1.79 34.37 -4.91
C ASN A 494 -1.94 35.46 -5.99
N SER A 495 -2.58 36.60 -5.70
CA SER A 495 -2.71 37.71 -6.66
C SER A 495 -1.49 38.62 -6.74
N LEU A 496 -0.58 38.59 -5.75
CA LEU A 496 0.67 39.34 -5.79
C LEU A 496 1.54 38.93 -6.99
N PRO A 497 2.28 39.83 -7.64
CA PRO A 497 3.25 39.42 -8.65
C PRO A 497 4.37 38.58 -8.00
N PRO A 498 4.73 37.40 -8.57
CA PRO A 498 5.89 36.65 -8.10
C PRO A 498 7.15 37.49 -8.22
N GLN A 499 7.90 37.63 -7.13
CA GLN A 499 9.14 38.39 -7.10
C GLN A 499 10.27 37.53 -6.53
N LYS A 500 11.49 37.75 -7.02
CA LYS A 500 12.68 37.05 -6.54
C LYS A 500 13.15 37.68 -5.23
N ALA A 501 13.47 36.86 -4.23
CA ALA A 501 14.00 37.34 -2.96
C ALA A 501 15.40 37.97 -3.14
N THR A 502 15.70 38.98 -2.32
CA THR A 502 16.98 39.68 -2.32
C THR A 502 17.97 38.99 -1.39
N ALA A 503 18.82 38.12 -1.94
CA ALA A 503 19.91 37.50 -1.21
C ALA A 503 21.10 37.18 -2.13
N GLU A 504 22.32 37.45 -1.67
CA GLU A 504 23.55 37.07 -2.38
C GLU A 504 23.64 35.54 -2.49
N THR A 505 23.91 35.05 -3.70
CA THR A 505 23.95 33.61 -3.97
C THR A 505 25.17 33.27 -4.82
N ASN A 506 25.91 32.22 -4.43
CA ASN A 506 27.10 31.77 -5.15
C ASN A 506 26.72 30.98 -6.42
N ALA A 507 27.14 31.47 -7.60
CA ALA A 507 26.86 30.85 -8.89
C ALA A 507 27.49 29.45 -9.06
N ALA A 508 28.69 29.19 -8.51
CA ALA A 508 29.33 27.88 -8.60
C ALA A 508 28.61 26.82 -7.74
N ALA A 509 28.08 27.21 -6.57
CA ALA A 509 27.25 26.33 -5.75
C ALA A 509 25.94 25.94 -6.48
N SER A 510 25.41 26.84 -7.31
CA SER A 510 24.20 26.59 -8.10
C SER A 510 24.38 25.53 -9.19
N GLU A 511 25.58 25.33 -9.73
CA GLU A 511 25.79 24.30 -10.76
C GLU A 511 25.74 22.89 -10.16
N SER A 512 26.40 22.68 -9.02
CA SER A 512 26.25 21.46 -8.20
C SER A 512 24.78 21.24 -7.81
N GLY A 513 24.12 22.30 -7.33
CA GLY A 513 22.71 22.27 -6.96
C GLY A 513 21.78 21.91 -8.10
N ARG A 514 22.08 22.39 -9.32
CA ARG A 514 21.34 22.05 -10.53
C ARG A 514 21.36 20.55 -10.80
N ASN A 515 22.53 19.93 -10.72
CA ASN A 515 22.65 18.50 -10.96
C ASN A 515 21.80 17.68 -9.97
N ILE A 516 21.82 18.06 -8.68
CA ILE A 516 20.99 17.41 -7.66
C ILE A 516 19.50 17.67 -7.93
N ALA A 517 19.12 18.87 -8.35
CA ALA A 517 17.72 19.21 -8.62
C ALA A 517 17.15 18.48 -9.84
N GLU A 518 17.95 18.28 -10.89
CA GLU A 518 17.55 17.63 -12.14
C GLU A 518 17.59 16.10 -12.05
N HIS A 519 18.54 15.52 -11.31
CA HIS A 519 18.78 14.07 -11.31
C HIS A 519 18.63 13.39 -9.94
N GLY A 520 18.76 14.14 -8.84
CA GLY A 520 18.79 13.57 -7.50
C GLY A 520 19.98 12.63 -7.26
N PHE A 521 19.82 11.68 -6.34
CA PHE A 521 20.75 10.58 -6.09
C PHE A 521 19.96 9.26 -5.97
N PRO A 522 19.70 8.55 -7.08
CA PRO A 522 18.90 7.32 -7.09
C PRO A 522 19.41 6.26 -6.11
N ASP A 523 20.73 6.05 -6.03
CA ASP A 523 21.37 5.04 -5.17
C ASP A 523 21.22 5.34 -3.67
N ARG A 524 21.05 6.62 -3.32
CA ARG A 524 20.75 7.06 -1.95
C ARG A 524 19.24 7.18 -1.70
N GLY A 525 18.41 6.99 -2.74
CA GLY A 525 16.97 7.20 -2.69
C GLY A 525 16.59 8.67 -2.46
N VAL A 526 17.31 9.58 -3.12
CA VAL A 526 16.96 10.99 -3.26
C VAL A 526 16.42 11.17 -4.69
N PRO A 527 15.12 11.49 -4.88
CA PRO A 527 14.58 11.74 -6.21
C PRO A 527 15.07 13.09 -6.76
N ALA A 528 14.91 13.31 -8.07
CA ALA A 528 15.11 14.63 -8.65
C ALA A 528 14.12 15.62 -8.01
N CYS A 529 14.61 16.77 -7.54
CA CYS A 529 13.77 17.78 -6.90
C CYS A 529 12.68 18.31 -7.86
N LEU A 530 13.02 18.42 -9.15
CA LEU A 530 12.12 18.92 -10.19
C LEU A 530 10.97 17.96 -10.54
N ASP A 531 11.02 16.70 -10.11
CA ASP A 531 9.87 15.79 -10.20
C ASP A 531 8.67 16.30 -9.39
N CYS A 532 8.91 17.09 -8.34
CA CYS A 532 7.84 17.67 -7.51
C CYS A 532 7.82 19.20 -7.57
N HIS A 533 8.99 19.86 -7.61
CA HIS A 533 9.11 21.30 -7.50
C HIS A 533 9.31 22.03 -8.85
N SER A 534 8.97 21.39 -9.97
CA SER A 534 8.94 22.05 -11.29
C SER A 534 7.68 22.89 -11.50
N GLU A 535 7.69 23.73 -12.53
CA GLU A 535 6.51 24.51 -12.96
C GLU A 535 5.29 23.61 -13.22
N LYS A 536 5.48 22.54 -13.99
CA LYS A 536 4.40 21.60 -14.32
C LYS A 536 3.85 20.94 -13.05
N ALA A 537 4.71 20.39 -12.21
CA ALA A 537 4.30 19.65 -11.02
C ALA A 537 3.59 20.54 -9.98
N THR A 538 4.12 21.73 -9.70
CA THR A 538 3.51 22.68 -8.75
C THR A 538 2.22 23.30 -9.27
N ARG A 539 2.04 23.41 -10.59
CA ARG A 539 0.76 23.81 -11.20
C ARG A 539 -0.30 22.71 -11.09
N GLU A 540 0.09 21.46 -11.31
CA GLU A 540 -0.83 20.31 -11.22
C GLU A 540 -1.20 19.95 -9.77
N ILE A 541 -0.30 20.21 -8.82
CA ILE A 541 -0.45 19.89 -7.40
C ILE A 541 -0.10 21.15 -6.59
N PRO A 542 -1.05 22.09 -6.41
CA PRO A 542 -0.79 23.37 -5.76
C PRO A 542 -0.55 23.27 -4.24
N LEU A 543 -0.47 22.04 -3.70
CA LEU A 543 0.01 21.72 -2.36
C LEU A 543 1.55 21.64 -2.28
N ILE A 544 2.24 21.51 -3.41
CA ILE A 544 3.71 21.48 -3.44
C ILE A 544 4.24 22.91 -3.44
N ALA A 545 5.17 23.20 -2.54
CA ALA A 545 5.84 24.49 -2.45
C ALA A 545 6.56 24.84 -3.77
N ARG A 546 6.40 26.08 -4.23
CA ARG A 546 7.23 26.67 -5.30
C ARG A 546 8.55 27.17 -4.69
N LEU A 547 9.68 26.84 -5.30
CA LEU A 547 11.01 27.11 -4.70
C LEU A 547 11.81 28.17 -5.44
N GLN A 548 11.54 28.36 -6.73
CA GLN A 548 12.28 29.26 -7.60
C GLN A 548 12.11 30.71 -7.14
N GLY A 549 13.22 31.41 -6.96
CA GLY A 549 13.24 32.80 -6.48
C GLY A 549 12.97 32.96 -4.98
N GLN A 550 12.98 31.88 -4.21
CA GLN A 550 12.96 31.93 -2.74
C GLN A 550 14.31 32.39 -2.17
N ASN A 551 14.32 32.90 -0.93
CA ASN A 551 15.56 33.27 -0.24
C ASN A 551 16.46 32.03 0.00
N VAL A 552 17.74 32.13 -0.40
CA VAL A 552 18.72 31.04 -0.27
C VAL A 552 18.95 30.59 1.18
N ASN A 553 19.00 31.53 2.12
CA ASN A 553 19.17 31.23 3.54
C ASN A 553 17.94 30.54 4.11
N TYR A 554 16.74 30.96 3.72
CA TYR A 554 15.51 30.28 4.12
C TYR A 554 15.47 28.84 3.59
N LEU A 555 15.75 28.63 2.30
CA LEU A 555 15.76 27.29 1.70
C LEU A 555 16.79 26.37 2.38
N ARG A 556 18.01 26.87 2.60
CA ARG A 556 19.07 26.12 3.30
C ARG A 556 18.64 25.74 4.72
N GLN A 557 18.23 26.71 5.53
CA GLN A 557 17.77 26.47 6.90
C GLN A 557 16.57 25.52 6.95
N ARG A 558 15.67 25.62 5.96
CA ARG A 558 14.52 24.73 5.89
C ARG A 558 14.93 23.28 5.59
N LEU A 559 15.88 23.07 4.68
CA LEU A 559 16.43 21.76 4.40
C LEU A 559 17.25 21.21 5.59
N GLU A 560 17.99 22.05 6.31
CA GLU A 560 18.70 21.67 7.53
C GLU A 560 17.72 21.19 8.61
N ARG A 561 16.68 21.98 8.90
CA ARG A 561 15.62 21.59 9.85
C ARG A 561 14.90 20.31 9.46
N PHE A 562 14.66 20.10 8.17
CA PHE A 562 14.10 18.84 7.68
C PHE A 562 15.03 17.65 7.94
N ALA A 563 16.35 17.84 7.80
CA ALA A 563 17.33 16.80 8.09
C ALA A 563 17.44 16.49 9.59
N ASP A 564 17.30 17.51 10.45
CA ASP A 564 17.40 17.39 11.90
C ASP A 564 16.13 16.86 12.58
N GLY A 565 15.03 16.69 11.81
CA GLY A 565 13.77 16.17 12.31
C GLY A 565 12.89 17.19 13.04
N ASP A 566 12.92 18.47 12.64
CA ASP A 566 11.92 19.46 13.07
C ASP A 566 10.58 19.15 12.37
N PHE A 567 9.81 18.23 12.96
CA PHE A 567 8.66 17.56 12.33
C PHE A 567 7.34 18.30 12.49
N ARG A 568 6.45 18.03 11.53
CA ARG A 568 5.00 18.05 11.76
C ARG A 568 4.60 16.84 12.62
N VAL A 569 3.63 16.97 13.52
CA VAL A 569 3.07 15.80 14.24
C VAL A 569 2.45 14.77 13.28
N ASP A 570 2.12 15.19 12.05
CA ASP A 570 1.63 14.35 10.95
C ASP A 570 2.31 14.72 9.60
N ASP A 571 3.56 14.28 9.40
CA ASP A 571 4.36 14.52 8.18
C ASP A 571 3.98 13.62 6.99
N SER A 572 2.75 13.14 6.95
CA SER A 572 2.29 12.17 5.96
C SER A 572 2.28 12.67 4.52
N LEU A 573 1.97 13.94 4.31
CA LEU A 573 1.96 14.58 3.00
C LEU A 573 3.31 15.20 2.59
N ASN A 574 4.31 15.20 3.47
CA ASN A 574 5.58 15.89 3.22
C ASN A 574 6.77 14.93 3.26
N PRO A 575 7.30 14.49 2.10
CA PRO A 575 8.44 13.58 2.06
C PRO A 575 9.79 14.24 2.38
N MET A 576 9.85 15.57 2.49
CA MET A 576 11.10 16.32 2.55
C MET A 576 12.03 15.97 3.72
N PRO A 577 11.56 15.66 4.96
CA PRO A 577 12.47 15.23 6.03
C PRO A 577 13.31 14.03 5.64
N LYS A 578 12.68 12.99 5.07
CA LYS A 578 13.36 11.77 4.61
C LYS A 578 14.33 12.04 3.46
N ILE A 579 14.02 13.01 2.59
CA ILE A 579 14.88 13.39 1.47
C ILE A 579 16.06 14.24 1.96
N ALA A 580 15.82 15.25 2.79
CA ALA A 580 16.82 16.18 3.27
C ALA A 580 17.82 15.52 4.23
N ALA A 581 17.40 14.55 5.04
CA ALA A 581 18.27 13.74 5.89
C ALA A 581 19.30 12.92 5.10
N LYS A 582 19.00 12.62 3.83
CA LYS A 582 19.91 11.88 2.94
C LYS A 582 20.90 12.77 2.21
N LEU A 583 20.71 14.09 2.23
CA LEU A 583 21.67 15.05 1.70
C LEU A 583 22.68 15.43 2.81
N ASN A 584 23.90 15.80 2.44
CA ASN A 584 24.83 16.45 3.37
C ASN A 584 24.62 17.97 3.39
N SER A 585 25.26 18.69 4.32
CA SER A 585 25.06 20.14 4.47
C SER A 585 25.46 20.95 3.24
N LYS A 586 26.52 20.52 2.52
CA LYS A 586 26.92 21.18 1.27
C LYS A 586 25.89 20.97 0.17
N GLU A 587 25.39 19.75 0.00
CA GLU A 587 24.37 19.42 -0.99
C GLU A 587 23.06 20.20 -0.74
N ARG A 588 22.64 20.34 0.52
CA ARG A 588 21.49 21.18 0.90
C ARG A 588 21.71 22.65 0.53
N ALA A 589 22.89 23.19 0.81
CA ALA A 589 23.24 24.57 0.47
C ALA A 589 23.31 24.81 -1.05
N ASP A 590 23.89 23.87 -1.80
CA ASP A 590 23.99 23.94 -3.26
C ASP A 590 22.59 23.92 -3.92
N VAL A 591 21.69 23.03 -3.48
CA VAL A 591 20.29 22.98 -3.97
C VAL A 591 19.53 24.26 -3.62
N ALA A 592 19.72 24.80 -2.41
CA ALA A 592 19.13 26.08 -2.02
C ALA A 592 19.60 27.22 -2.93
N ALA A 593 20.90 27.27 -3.26
CA ALA A 593 21.45 28.26 -4.17
C ALA A 593 20.85 28.15 -5.58
N TYR A 594 20.70 26.93 -6.10
CA TYR A 594 20.10 26.69 -7.41
C TYR A 594 18.68 27.25 -7.54
N PHE A 595 17.78 26.90 -6.61
CA PHE A 595 16.41 27.39 -6.64
C PHE A 595 16.33 28.91 -6.38
N ALA A 596 17.15 29.43 -5.47
CA ALA A 596 17.17 30.85 -5.17
C ALA A 596 17.62 31.71 -6.37
N LEU A 597 18.52 31.21 -7.23
CA LEU A 597 18.97 31.96 -8.42
C LEU A 597 17.94 32.03 -9.53
N GLN A 598 17.00 31.09 -9.60
CA GLN A 598 15.99 31.06 -10.65
C GLN A 598 14.97 32.19 -10.54
N GLN A 599 14.35 32.51 -11.67
CA GLN A 599 13.18 33.39 -11.67
C GLN A 599 11.99 32.66 -11.06
N PRO A 600 11.16 33.36 -10.26
CA PRO A 600 9.92 32.79 -9.77
C PRO A 600 9.05 32.21 -10.89
N LEU A 601 8.42 31.08 -10.59
CA LEU A 601 7.44 30.47 -11.48
C LEU A 601 6.21 31.38 -11.64
N LYS A 602 5.58 31.33 -12.82
CA LYS A 602 4.28 31.97 -13.04
C LYS A 602 3.22 31.25 -12.18
N LYS A 603 2.33 32.03 -11.56
CA LYS A 603 1.34 31.51 -10.61
C LYS A 603 0.13 30.93 -11.30
#